data_AF-A0A3D9SGH7-F1
#
_entry.id   AF-A0A3D9SGH7-F1
#
_cell.length_a   1.000
_cell.length_b   1.000
_cell.length_c   1.000
_cell.angle_alpha   90.00
_cell.angle_beta   90.00
_cell.angle_gamma   90.00
#
_symmetry.space_group_name_H-M   'P 1'
#
loop_
_entity.id
_entity.type
_entity.pdbx_description
1 polymer ?
#
loop_
_entity_poly.entity_id
_entity_poly.type
_entity_poly.pdbx_seq_one_letter_code
_entity_poly.pdbx_strand_id
1 'polypeptide(L)'
;MIEEVTAERKRLPLGRPHLIGHHSLDRTVRAEERCNAKENRGYGHVQRGRRGADRADAAAGLRKGRAALGTTLRRIQRLEADVRRHERHLQGPKELWEITVTTDWTADYGKTLEERLGNYSEGSRVIARDEDRNTAHVRLAVAAPARAVTESQITLLAEEIEYWKSHVTVLQEAQGCKVYSRDDFSPDPPWTGMDQHCRVRVSIAPGRCRRDCGDGPCLRQAMALGGPT
;
A
#
# COMPACT_ATOMS: atom_id res chain seq x y z
N MET A 1 40.34 -21.82 5.61
CA MET A 1 40.34 -21.22 4.25
C MET A 1 40.94 -19.81 4.22
N ILE A 2 40.46 -18.84 5.01
CA ILE A 2 41.02 -17.47 5.00
C ILE A 2 42.49 -17.44 5.47
N GLU A 3 42.82 -18.16 6.55
CA GLU A 3 44.19 -18.28 7.09
C GLU A 3 45.16 -18.98 6.12
N GLU A 4 44.67 -19.98 5.40
CA GLU A 4 45.43 -20.72 4.39
C GLU A 4 45.76 -19.83 3.18
N VAL A 5 44.77 -19.08 2.68
CA VAL A 5 44.96 -18.13 1.57
C VAL A 5 45.90 -16.99 1.98
N THR A 6 45.78 -16.48 3.21
CA THR A 6 46.71 -15.45 3.71
C THR A 6 48.14 -15.98 3.89
N ALA A 7 48.32 -17.24 4.29
CA ALA A 7 49.62 -17.89 4.35
C ALA A 7 50.24 -18.11 2.95
N GLU A 8 49.43 -18.54 1.97
CA GLU A 8 49.87 -18.68 0.57
C GLU A 8 50.25 -17.32 -0.04
N ARG A 9 49.47 -16.27 0.23
CA ARG A 9 49.70 -14.93 -0.28
C ARG A 9 50.97 -14.29 0.28
N LYS A 10 51.37 -14.63 1.51
CA LYS A 10 52.67 -14.23 2.10
C LYS A 10 53.86 -14.89 1.41
N ARG A 11 53.68 -16.04 0.75
CA ARG A 11 54.74 -16.76 0.01
C ARG A 11 54.92 -16.22 -1.42
N LEU A 12 53.93 -15.50 -1.94
CA LEU A 12 54.03 -14.79 -3.22
C LEU A 12 54.68 -13.43 -2.97
N PRO A 13 55.77 -13.07 -3.69
CA PRO A 13 56.39 -11.76 -3.56
C PRO A 13 55.49 -10.69 -4.21
N LEU A 14 54.53 -10.16 -3.45
CA LEU A 14 53.60 -9.12 -3.89
C LEU A 14 54.38 -7.89 -4.39
N GLY A 15 54.03 -7.40 -5.59
CA GLY A 15 54.61 -6.18 -6.17
C GLY A 15 55.87 -6.38 -7.00
N ARG A 16 56.36 -7.61 -7.19
CA ARG A 16 57.39 -7.86 -8.21
C ARG A 16 56.74 -7.90 -9.60
N PRO A 17 57.19 -7.10 -10.57
CA PRO A 17 56.66 -7.19 -11.92
C PRO A 17 56.92 -8.58 -12.49
N HIS A 18 55.95 -9.12 -13.22
CA HIS A 18 56.16 -10.32 -14.01
C HIS A 18 57.30 -10.08 -15.01
N LEU A 19 58.30 -10.94 -15.00
CA LEU A 19 59.38 -10.90 -15.99
C LEU A 19 58.85 -11.49 -17.29
N ILE A 20 58.37 -10.63 -18.18
CA ILE A 20 57.84 -11.00 -19.49
C ILE A 20 58.95 -11.66 -20.30
N GLY A 21 58.68 -12.84 -20.87
CA GLY A 21 59.65 -13.62 -21.66
C GLY A 21 60.59 -14.53 -20.86
N HIS A 22 60.50 -14.55 -19.53
CA HIS A 22 61.27 -15.48 -18.70
C HIS A 22 60.54 -16.82 -18.52
N HIS A 23 61.28 -17.94 -18.47
CA HIS A 23 60.72 -19.29 -18.35
C HIS A 23 59.88 -19.54 -17.07
N SER A 24 60.01 -18.67 -16.06
CA SER A 24 59.24 -18.76 -14.80
C SER A 24 57.91 -18.01 -14.83
N LEU A 25 57.62 -17.24 -15.88
CA LEU A 25 56.42 -16.42 -16.03
C LEU A 25 55.14 -17.24 -15.83
N ASP A 26 54.97 -18.29 -16.64
CA ASP A 26 53.80 -19.18 -16.58
C ASP A 26 53.57 -19.77 -15.19
N ARG A 27 54.65 -20.09 -14.47
CA ARG A 27 54.56 -20.65 -13.11
C ARG A 27 54.01 -19.62 -12.14
N THR A 28 54.46 -18.36 -12.24
CA THR A 28 53.98 -17.26 -11.39
C THR A 28 52.53 -16.90 -11.70
N VAL A 29 52.16 -16.77 -12.97
CA VAL A 29 50.79 -16.48 -13.41
C VAL A 29 49.83 -17.56 -12.92
N ARG A 30 50.14 -18.84 -13.14
CA ARG A 30 49.28 -19.95 -12.66
C ARG A 30 49.17 -19.98 -11.13
N ALA A 31 50.21 -19.56 -10.40
CA ALA A 31 50.16 -19.50 -8.94
C ALA A 31 49.22 -18.39 -8.45
N GLU A 32 49.26 -17.22 -9.08
CA GLU A 32 48.35 -16.11 -8.81
C GLU A 32 46.92 -16.44 -9.21
N GLU A 33 46.69 -17.02 -10.39
CA GLU A 33 45.37 -17.48 -10.83
C GLU A 33 44.75 -18.45 -9.84
N ARG A 34 45.53 -19.41 -9.32
CA ARG A 34 45.05 -20.35 -8.28
C ARG A 34 44.68 -19.63 -6.98
N CYS A 35 45.50 -18.67 -6.53
CA CYS A 35 45.21 -17.89 -5.33
C CYS A 35 43.94 -17.04 -5.52
N ASN A 36 43.85 -16.32 -6.64
CA ASN A 36 42.67 -15.53 -7.02
C ASN A 36 41.42 -16.40 -7.12
N ALA A 37 41.51 -17.61 -7.69
CA ALA A 37 40.40 -18.54 -7.76
C ALA A 37 39.96 -19.06 -6.38
N LYS A 38 40.87 -19.24 -5.41
CA LYS A 38 40.51 -19.58 -4.02
C LYS A 38 39.84 -18.37 -3.33
N GLU A 39 40.39 -17.17 -3.48
CA GLU A 39 39.81 -15.93 -2.94
C GLU A 39 38.40 -15.68 -3.49
N ASN A 40 38.22 -15.75 -4.81
CA ASN A 40 36.94 -15.56 -5.48
C ASN A 40 35.88 -16.59 -5.04
N ARG A 41 36.28 -17.86 -4.83
CA ARG A 41 35.40 -18.87 -4.24
C ARG A 41 34.97 -18.47 -2.83
N GLY A 42 35.91 -18.04 -1.99
CA GLY A 42 35.65 -17.54 -0.64
C GLY A 42 34.67 -16.36 -0.63
N TYR A 43 34.90 -15.35 -1.45
CA TYR A 43 33.98 -14.22 -1.63
C TYR A 43 32.60 -14.68 -2.09
N GLY A 44 32.52 -15.64 -3.02
CA GLY A 44 31.26 -16.23 -3.45
C GLY A 44 30.48 -16.88 -2.31
N HIS A 45 31.15 -17.60 -1.41
CA HIS A 45 30.51 -18.17 -0.21
C HIS A 45 30.02 -17.10 0.76
N VAL A 46 30.83 -16.06 1.02
CA VAL A 46 30.43 -14.94 1.90
C VAL A 46 29.23 -14.20 1.33
N GLN A 47 29.22 -13.91 0.03
CA GLN A 47 28.08 -13.24 -0.62
C GLN A 47 26.82 -14.10 -0.58
N ARG A 48 26.92 -15.42 -0.82
CA ARG A 48 25.77 -16.33 -0.68
C ARG A 48 25.26 -16.37 0.77
N GLY A 49 26.18 -16.42 1.74
CA GLY A 49 25.84 -16.37 3.16
C GLY A 49 25.11 -15.09 3.54
N ARG A 50 25.63 -13.92 3.10
CA ARG A 50 24.95 -12.62 3.29
C ARG A 50 23.56 -12.60 2.66
N ARG A 51 23.43 -13.01 1.39
CA ARG A 51 22.11 -13.12 0.74
C ARG A 51 21.15 -14.03 1.51
N GLY A 52 21.65 -15.12 2.09
CA GLY A 52 20.87 -16.02 2.94
C GLY A 52 20.39 -15.33 4.23
N ALA A 53 21.30 -14.63 4.91
CA ALA A 53 21.00 -13.85 6.11
C ALA A 53 20.00 -12.73 5.81
N ASP A 54 20.24 -11.93 4.77
CA ASP A 54 19.37 -10.84 4.34
C ASP A 54 17.93 -11.34 4.04
N ARG A 55 17.81 -12.52 3.41
CA ARG A 55 16.49 -13.16 3.17
C ARG A 55 15.83 -13.62 4.46
N ALA A 56 16.59 -14.19 5.39
CA ALA A 56 16.07 -14.62 6.69
C ALA A 56 15.56 -13.42 7.50
N ASP A 57 16.33 -12.32 7.52
CA ASP A 57 15.96 -11.07 8.19
C ASP A 57 14.72 -10.44 7.55
N ALA A 58 14.66 -10.41 6.21
CA ALA A 58 13.48 -9.93 5.49
C ALA A 58 12.24 -10.79 5.80
N ALA A 59 12.37 -12.12 5.86
CA ALA A 59 11.28 -13.03 6.21
C ALA A 59 10.79 -12.83 7.65
N ALA A 60 11.71 -12.62 8.60
CA ALA A 60 11.37 -12.29 9.99
C ALA A 60 10.67 -10.92 10.09
N GLY A 61 11.16 -9.93 9.34
CA GLY A 61 10.56 -8.59 9.23
C GLY A 61 9.16 -8.62 8.65
N LEU A 62 8.87 -9.48 7.67
CA LEU A 62 7.54 -9.61 7.07
C LEU A 62 6.49 -10.05 8.10
N ARG A 63 6.81 -10.96 9.03
CA ARG A 63 5.88 -11.37 10.09
C ARG A 63 5.56 -10.20 11.03
N LYS A 64 6.60 -9.47 11.46
CA LYS A 64 6.44 -8.27 12.30
C LYS A 64 5.65 -7.17 11.59
N GLY A 65 5.93 -6.94 10.31
CA GLY A 65 5.25 -5.93 9.49
C GLY A 65 3.78 -6.25 9.20
N ARG A 66 3.43 -7.53 9.06
CA ARG A 66 2.04 -8.00 8.93
C ARG A 66 1.25 -7.88 10.23
N ALA A 67 1.91 -8.05 11.37
CA ALA A 67 1.33 -7.85 12.71
C ALA A 67 1.39 -6.39 13.19
N ALA A 68 1.96 -5.48 12.40
CA ALA A 68 2.01 -4.08 12.77
C ALA A 68 0.61 -3.47 12.64
N LEU A 69 0.12 -2.90 13.75
CA LEU A 69 -1.21 -2.33 13.87
C LEU A 69 -1.53 -1.33 12.74
N GLY A 70 -0.60 -0.43 12.42
CA GLY A 70 -0.77 0.54 11.33
C GLY A 70 -0.91 -0.09 9.94
N THR A 71 -0.26 -1.23 9.68
CA THR A 71 -0.42 -1.98 8.43
C THR A 71 -1.81 -2.58 8.34
N THR A 72 -2.28 -3.18 9.44
CA THR A 72 -3.62 -3.78 9.52
C THR A 72 -4.73 -2.74 9.33
N LEU A 73 -4.60 -1.55 9.94
CA LEU A 73 -5.57 -0.47 9.75
C LEU A 73 -5.64 0.01 8.29
N ARG A 74 -4.48 0.20 7.62
CA ARG A 74 -4.45 0.55 6.18
C ARG A 74 -5.06 -0.54 5.31
N ARG A 75 -4.90 -1.81 5.71
CA ARG A 75 -5.53 -2.94 5.02
C ARG A 75 -7.05 -2.87 5.12
N ILE A 76 -7.60 -2.66 6.31
CA ILE A 76 -9.04 -2.48 6.53
C ILE A 76 -9.58 -1.35 5.65
N GLN A 77 -8.92 -0.18 5.65
CA GLN A 77 -9.33 0.95 4.82
C GLN A 77 -9.38 0.63 3.32
N ARG A 78 -8.43 -0.19 2.84
CA ARG A 78 -8.43 -0.65 1.43
C ARG A 78 -9.61 -1.57 1.16
N LEU A 79 -9.84 -2.57 2.01
CA LEU A 79 -10.97 -3.48 1.87
C LEU A 79 -12.31 -2.73 1.90
N GLU A 80 -12.48 -1.75 2.80
CA GLU A 80 -13.67 -0.89 2.86
C GLU A 80 -13.81 0.00 1.60
N ALA A 81 -12.71 0.40 0.97
CA ALA A 81 -12.75 1.09 -0.32
C ALA A 81 -13.15 0.15 -1.47
N ASP A 82 -12.71 -1.10 -1.43
CA ASP A 82 -13.07 -2.12 -2.40
C ASP A 82 -14.56 -2.48 -2.30
N VAL A 83 -15.11 -2.64 -1.09
CA VAL A 83 -16.56 -2.81 -0.87
C VAL A 83 -17.34 -1.66 -1.53
N ARG A 84 -16.98 -0.41 -1.25
CA ARG A 84 -17.62 0.77 -1.88
C ARG A 84 -17.46 0.82 -3.40
N ARG A 85 -16.40 0.22 -3.95
CA ARG A 85 -16.22 0.09 -5.40
C ARG A 85 -17.20 -0.94 -5.96
N HIS A 86 -17.35 -2.09 -5.32
CA HIS A 86 -18.29 -3.13 -5.73
C HIS A 86 -19.75 -2.70 -5.57
N GLU A 87 -20.10 -2.01 -4.48
CA GLU A 87 -21.44 -1.43 -4.31
C GLU A 87 -21.79 -0.41 -5.41
N ARG A 88 -20.83 0.45 -5.79
CA ARG A 88 -21.01 1.35 -6.94
C ARG A 88 -21.15 0.58 -8.25
N HIS A 89 -20.44 -0.52 -8.41
CA HIS A 89 -20.60 -1.39 -9.58
C HIS A 89 -22.01 -1.98 -9.65
N LEU A 90 -22.55 -2.47 -8.52
CA LEU A 90 -23.92 -3.00 -8.44
C LEU A 90 -25.00 -1.96 -8.79
N GLN A 91 -24.77 -0.69 -8.48
CA GLN A 91 -25.68 0.39 -8.88
C GLN A 91 -25.75 0.59 -10.40
N GLY A 92 -24.79 0.06 -11.15
CA GLY A 92 -24.72 0.15 -12.60
C GLY A 92 -24.29 1.52 -13.13
N PRO A 93 -23.89 1.59 -14.41
CA PRO A 93 -23.52 2.86 -15.03
C PRO A 93 -24.73 3.78 -15.18
N LYS A 94 -24.48 5.08 -15.06
CA LYS A 94 -25.41 6.13 -15.47
C LYS A 94 -25.03 6.57 -16.87
N GLU A 95 -25.96 6.46 -17.80
CA GLU A 95 -25.78 6.87 -19.19
C GLU A 95 -26.73 8.02 -19.53
N LEU A 96 -26.32 8.85 -20.49
CA LEU A 96 -27.16 9.87 -21.09
C LEU A 96 -27.55 9.37 -22.48
N TRP A 97 -28.83 9.19 -22.72
CA TRP A 97 -29.36 8.73 -24.00
C TRP A 97 -30.16 9.84 -24.66
N GLU A 98 -30.01 10.00 -25.96
CA GLU A 98 -30.86 10.88 -26.75
C GLU A 98 -32.22 10.21 -27.02
N ILE A 99 -33.29 10.99 -26.86
CA ILE A 99 -34.67 10.62 -27.14
C ILE A 99 -34.96 11.05 -28.57
N THR A 100 -35.01 10.10 -29.48
CA THR A 100 -35.41 10.38 -30.87
C THR A 100 -36.91 10.64 -30.90
N VAL A 101 -37.32 11.89 -31.09
CA VAL A 101 -38.72 12.22 -31.37
C VAL A 101 -38.93 12.00 -32.85
N THR A 102 -39.56 10.88 -33.22
CA THR A 102 -39.87 10.56 -34.61
C THR A 102 -40.89 11.57 -35.14
N THR A 103 -40.43 12.61 -35.82
CA THR A 103 -41.28 13.63 -36.45
C THR A 103 -41.80 13.21 -37.82
N ASP A 104 -41.30 12.12 -38.38
CA ASP A 104 -41.63 11.66 -39.73
C ASP A 104 -42.63 10.49 -39.71
N TRP A 105 -43.71 10.66 -40.48
CA TRP A 105 -44.79 9.69 -40.68
C TRP A 105 -44.38 8.50 -41.57
N THR A 106 -43.12 8.43 -42.01
CA THR A 106 -42.58 7.43 -42.94
C THR A 106 -41.40 6.70 -42.33
N ALA A 107 -41.72 5.62 -41.61
CA ALA A 107 -40.95 4.37 -41.56
C ALA A 107 -39.41 4.48 -41.48
N ASP A 108 -38.90 4.93 -40.33
CA ASP A 108 -37.74 4.29 -39.73
C ASP A 108 -37.93 4.30 -38.21
N TYR A 109 -38.38 3.18 -37.67
CA TYR A 109 -38.73 3.04 -36.26
C TYR A 109 -37.45 3.10 -35.41
N GLY A 110 -37.00 4.31 -35.09
CA GLY A 110 -36.16 4.52 -33.92
C GLY A 110 -36.89 3.91 -32.73
N LYS A 111 -36.39 2.77 -32.23
CA LYS A 111 -36.96 2.07 -31.08
C LYS A 111 -37.24 3.09 -29.98
N THR A 112 -38.45 3.09 -29.43
CA THR A 112 -38.80 3.99 -28.32
C THR A 112 -37.79 3.84 -27.19
N LEU A 113 -37.64 4.86 -26.34
CA LEU A 113 -36.71 4.80 -25.21
C LEU A 113 -36.96 3.53 -24.36
N GLU A 114 -38.22 3.16 -24.19
CA GLU A 114 -38.70 1.96 -23.53
C GLU A 114 -38.31 0.68 -24.27
N GLU A 115 -38.47 0.60 -25.59
CA GLU A 115 -38.02 -0.53 -26.40
C GLU A 115 -36.50 -0.69 -26.40
N ARG A 116 -35.75 0.43 -26.39
CA ARG A 116 -34.29 0.41 -26.23
C ARG A 116 -33.92 -0.17 -24.89
N LEU A 117 -34.56 0.30 -23.81
CA LEU A 117 -34.35 -0.16 -22.45
C LEU A 117 -34.71 -1.64 -22.28
N GLY A 118 -35.72 -2.15 -23.01
CA GLY A 118 -36.12 -3.55 -23.01
C GLY A 118 -35.07 -4.53 -23.53
N ASN A 119 -34.04 -4.07 -24.24
CA ASN A 119 -32.90 -4.91 -24.64
C ASN A 119 -31.84 -5.08 -23.53
N TYR A 120 -31.97 -4.35 -22.42
CA TYR A 120 -31.04 -4.40 -21.30
C TYR A 120 -31.56 -5.28 -20.16
N SER A 121 -30.69 -5.55 -19.19
CA SER A 121 -31.01 -6.41 -18.06
C SER A 121 -32.17 -5.86 -17.22
N GLU A 122 -32.92 -6.79 -16.62
CA GLU A 122 -34.05 -6.49 -15.74
C GLU A 122 -33.61 -5.61 -14.57
N GLY A 123 -34.28 -4.47 -14.40
CA GLY A 123 -33.92 -3.42 -13.43
C GLY A 123 -33.24 -2.18 -14.03
N SER A 124 -32.93 -2.19 -15.32
CA SER A 124 -32.55 -0.98 -16.05
C SER A 124 -33.73 0.00 -16.06
N ARG A 125 -33.49 1.27 -15.74
CA ARG A 125 -34.56 2.27 -15.60
C ARG A 125 -34.11 3.68 -15.97
N VAL A 126 -35.05 4.49 -16.41
CA VAL A 126 -34.86 5.93 -16.61
C VAL A 126 -34.88 6.61 -15.24
N ILE A 127 -33.85 7.39 -14.93
CA ILE A 127 -33.75 8.20 -13.70
C ILE A 127 -34.46 9.54 -13.90
N ALA A 128 -34.20 10.20 -15.03
CA ALA A 128 -34.71 11.53 -15.34
C ALA A 128 -34.83 11.69 -16.86
N ARG A 129 -35.79 12.51 -17.29
CA ARG A 129 -35.98 12.94 -18.68
C ARG A 129 -35.88 14.45 -18.73
N ASP A 130 -35.21 14.94 -19.76
CA ASP A 130 -35.10 16.34 -20.12
C ASP A 130 -35.71 16.47 -21.52
N GLU A 131 -36.98 16.88 -21.56
CA GLU A 131 -37.77 17.00 -22.78
C GLU A 131 -37.28 18.15 -23.67
N ASP A 132 -36.81 19.24 -23.06
CA ASP A 132 -36.27 20.40 -23.79
C ASP A 132 -35.03 20.04 -24.61
N ARG A 133 -34.19 19.15 -24.06
CA ARG A 133 -32.98 18.68 -24.71
C ARG A 133 -33.15 17.35 -25.43
N ASN A 134 -34.34 16.74 -25.38
CA ASN A 134 -34.59 15.38 -25.84
C ASN A 134 -33.52 14.39 -25.31
N THR A 135 -33.23 14.44 -24.00
CA THR A 135 -32.28 13.50 -23.38
C THR A 135 -32.88 12.79 -22.18
N ALA A 136 -32.40 11.57 -21.91
CA ALA A 136 -32.79 10.75 -20.78
C ALA A 136 -31.55 10.28 -20.03
N HIS A 137 -31.53 10.49 -18.72
CA HIS A 137 -30.57 9.83 -17.85
C HIS A 137 -31.08 8.44 -17.53
N VAL A 138 -30.35 7.43 -17.99
CA VAL A 138 -30.69 6.02 -17.78
C VAL A 138 -29.69 5.40 -16.83
N ARG A 139 -30.17 4.52 -15.95
CA ARG A 139 -29.32 3.62 -15.16
C ARG A 139 -29.52 2.21 -15.66
N LEU A 140 -28.44 1.60 -16.12
CA LEU A 140 -28.45 0.23 -16.59
C LEU A 140 -28.21 -0.71 -15.41
N ALA A 141 -29.06 -1.72 -15.27
CA ALA A 141 -28.80 -2.75 -14.28
C ALA A 141 -27.62 -3.62 -14.72
N VAL A 142 -26.88 -4.10 -13.73
CA VAL A 142 -25.86 -5.12 -13.94
C VAL A 142 -26.58 -6.44 -14.20
N ALA A 143 -26.15 -7.18 -15.23
CA ALA A 143 -26.73 -8.48 -15.55
C ALA A 143 -26.70 -9.43 -14.33
N ALA A 144 -27.76 -10.21 -14.14
CA ALA A 144 -27.94 -11.12 -13.00
C ALA A 144 -26.70 -11.97 -12.63
N PRO A 145 -26.00 -12.65 -13.57
CA PRO A 145 -24.80 -13.41 -13.20
C PRO A 145 -23.65 -12.52 -12.69
N ALA A 146 -23.42 -11.36 -13.32
CA ALA A 146 -22.39 -10.42 -12.87
C ALA A 146 -22.74 -9.78 -11.52
N ARG A 147 -24.04 -9.55 -11.28
CA ARG A 147 -24.57 -9.08 -10.00
C ARG A 147 -24.28 -10.09 -8.89
N ALA A 148 -24.64 -11.36 -9.08
CA ALA A 148 -24.42 -12.42 -8.08
C ALA A 148 -22.94 -12.59 -7.72
N VAL A 149 -22.03 -12.51 -8.71
CA VAL A 149 -20.57 -12.53 -8.46
C VAL A 149 -20.14 -11.33 -7.63
N THR A 150 -20.64 -10.14 -7.94
CA THR A 150 -20.26 -8.91 -7.22
C THR A 150 -20.81 -8.91 -5.79
N GLU A 151 -22.04 -9.37 -5.58
CA GLU A 151 -22.62 -9.55 -4.24
C GLU A 151 -21.81 -10.55 -3.41
N SER A 152 -21.42 -11.68 -4.01
CA SER A 152 -20.55 -12.67 -3.35
C SER A 152 -19.19 -12.07 -2.97
N GLN A 153 -18.60 -11.23 -3.82
CA GLN A 153 -17.35 -10.52 -3.53
C GLN A 153 -17.50 -9.53 -2.36
N ILE A 154 -18.63 -8.82 -2.28
CA ILE A 154 -18.91 -7.92 -1.15
C ILE A 154 -18.98 -8.70 0.16
N THR A 155 -19.68 -9.84 0.18
CA THR A 155 -19.76 -10.70 1.37
C THR A 155 -18.38 -11.16 1.82
N LEU A 156 -17.55 -11.68 0.90
CA LEU A 156 -16.19 -12.12 1.23
C LEU A 156 -15.30 -10.99 1.76
N LEU A 157 -15.41 -9.79 1.19
CA LEU A 157 -14.66 -8.62 1.66
C LEU A 157 -15.15 -8.17 3.04
N ALA A 158 -16.46 -8.24 3.31
CA ALA A 158 -17.03 -7.89 4.61
C ALA A 158 -16.54 -8.85 5.71
N GLU A 159 -16.54 -10.16 5.45
CA GLU A 159 -15.98 -11.17 6.34
C GLU A 159 -14.47 -10.93 6.60
N GLU A 160 -13.70 -10.60 5.56
CA GLU A 160 -12.28 -10.26 5.73
C GLU A 160 -12.10 -8.99 6.58
N ILE A 161 -12.95 -7.97 6.40
CA ILE A 161 -12.92 -6.75 7.22
C ILE A 161 -13.21 -7.08 8.68
N GLU A 162 -14.23 -7.89 8.97
CA GLU A 162 -14.55 -8.31 10.34
C GLU A 162 -13.41 -9.09 10.99
N TYR A 163 -12.81 -10.02 10.23
CA TYR A 163 -11.63 -10.73 10.68
C TYR A 163 -10.51 -9.76 11.07
N TRP A 164 -10.15 -8.80 10.21
CA TRP A 164 -9.08 -7.86 10.54
C TRP A 164 -9.45 -6.90 11.68
N LYS A 165 -10.72 -6.51 11.82
CA LYS A 165 -11.20 -5.71 12.95
C LYS A 165 -11.03 -6.47 14.27
N SER A 166 -11.39 -7.76 14.32
CA SER A 166 -11.13 -8.60 15.49
C SER A 166 -9.63 -8.81 15.74
N HIS A 167 -8.82 -8.93 14.68
CA HIS A 167 -7.37 -9.04 14.84
C HIS A 167 -6.74 -7.75 15.40
N VAL A 168 -7.30 -6.58 15.04
CA VAL A 168 -6.85 -5.29 15.58
C VAL A 168 -7.06 -5.20 17.09
N THR A 169 -8.17 -5.70 17.63
CA THR A 169 -8.39 -5.67 19.10
C THR A 169 -7.35 -6.51 19.83
N VAL A 170 -7.04 -7.71 19.31
CA VAL A 170 -5.96 -8.57 19.85
C VAL A 170 -4.60 -7.86 19.81
N LEU A 171 -4.30 -7.17 18.71
CA LEU A 171 -3.05 -6.41 18.58
C LEU A 171 -2.98 -5.20 19.52
N GLN A 172 -4.10 -4.53 19.78
CA GLN A 172 -4.17 -3.42 20.73
C GLN A 172 -3.85 -3.89 22.14
N GLU A 173 -4.46 -4.99 22.58
CA GLU A 173 -4.20 -5.62 23.89
C GLU A 173 -2.73 -6.03 24.01
N ALA A 174 -2.18 -6.68 22.98
CA ALA A 174 -0.79 -7.15 22.99
C ALA A 174 0.24 -6.01 22.98
N GLN A 175 -0.07 -4.88 22.33
CA GLN A 175 0.85 -3.73 22.21
C GLN A 175 0.58 -2.63 23.26
N GLY A 176 -0.48 -2.76 24.07
CA GLY A 176 -0.90 -1.73 25.02
C GLY A 176 -1.24 -0.39 24.35
N CYS A 177 -1.65 -0.41 23.08
CA CYS A 177 -1.87 0.77 22.27
C CYS A 177 -3.38 0.97 22.03
N LYS A 178 -3.92 2.13 22.38
CA LYS A 178 -5.30 2.52 22.03
C LYS A 178 -5.35 3.05 20.59
N VAL A 179 -6.22 2.50 19.75
CA VAL A 179 -6.59 3.13 18.47
C VAL A 179 -7.74 4.08 18.73
N TYR A 180 -7.55 5.34 18.36
CA TYR A 180 -8.60 6.35 18.44
C TYR A 180 -9.46 6.31 17.18
N SER A 181 -10.77 6.21 17.35
CA SER A 181 -11.76 6.37 16.29
C SER A 181 -12.16 7.83 16.14
N ARG A 182 -12.98 8.14 15.13
CA ARG A 182 -13.56 9.48 14.99
C ARG A 182 -14.42 9.87 16.19
N ASP A 183 -15.09 8.90 16.81
CA ASP A 183 -16.02 9.13 17.92
C ASP A 183 -15.28 9.54 19.21
N ASP A 184 -14.02 9.13 19.37
CA ASP A 184 -13.15 9.62 20.45
C ASP A 184 -12.87 11.15 20.35
N PHE A 185 -13.11 11.75 19.17
CA PHE A 185 -12.87 13.17 18.91
C PHE A 185 -14.17 13.98 18.78
N SER A 186 -15.27 13.53 19.41
CA SER A 186 -16.53 14.27 19.38
C SER A 186 -16.30 15.74 19.77
N PRO A 187 -16.79 16.70 18.96
CA PRO A 187 -16.48 18.12 19.13
C PRO A 187 -17.09 18.74 20.41
N ASP A 188 -18.02 18.04 21.05
CA ASP A 188 -18.60 18.43 22.33
C ASP A 188 -17.93 17.70 23.49
N PRO A 189 -17.02 18.36 24.19
CA PRO A 189 -16.87 18.12 25.60
C PRO A 189 -17.84 19.09 26.32
N PRO A 190 -18.56 18.67 27.39
CA PRO A 190 -19.39 19.55 28.21
C PRO A 190 -18.51 20.52 29.00
N TRP A 191 -17.93 21.52 28.33
CA TRP A 191 -17.17 22.60 28.95
C TRP A 191 -17.82 23.93 28.59
N THR A 192 -19.01 24.14 29.13
CA THR A 192 -19.33 25.47 29.64
C THR A 192 -18.40 25.77 30.82
N GLY A 193 -17.23 26.33 30.54
CA GLY A 193 -16.44 27.07 31.53
C GLY A 193 -15.04 26.55 31.84
N MET A 194 -14.14 26.41 30.87
CA MET A 194 -12.71 26.51 31.15
C MET A 194 -11.88 26.91 29.93
N ASP A 195 -10.84 27.70 30.21
CA ASP A 195 -10.05 28.53 29.30
C ASP A 195 -9.41 27.82 28.10
N GLN A 196 -9.27 28.62 27.05
CA GLN A 196 -8.70 28.30 25.75
C GLN A 196 -7.19 27.95 25.85
N HIS A 197 -6.86 26.72 26.21
CA HIS A 197 -5.52 26.18 25.96
C HIS A 197 -5.46 25.47 24.61
N CYS A 198 -4.44 25.85 23.82
CA CYS A 198 -4.28 25.60 22.40
C CYS A 198 -4.51 24.14 21.97
N ARG A 199 -5.50 23.92 21.10
CA ARG A 199 -5.65 22.65 20.36
C ARG A 199 -4.70 22.66 19.16
N VAL A 200 -3.58 21.92 19.22
CA VAL A 200 -2.74 21.66 18.05
C VAL A 200 -3.43 20.61 17.18
N ARG A 201 -3.92 21.04 16.02
CA ARG A 201 -4.50 20.15 15.01
C ARG A 201 -3.35 19.46 14.26
N VAL A 202 -3.04 18.21 14.59
CA VAL A 202 -2.08 17.42 13.79
C VAL A 202 -2.80 16.97 12.51
N SER A 203 -2.73 17.79 11.46
CA SER A 203 -3.08 17.36 10.11
C SER A 203 -1.96 16.46 9.60
N ILE A 204 -2.21 15.15 9.51
CA ILE A 204 -1.35 14.24 8.74
C ILE A 204 -1.62 14.51 7.26
N ALA A 205 -0.98 15.54 6.72
CA ALA A 205 -0.87 15.71 5.28
C ALA A 205 0.06 14.60 4.75
N PRO A 206 -0.33 13.82 3.72
CA PRO A 206 0.57 12.88 3.08
C PRO A 206 1.51 13.67 2.18
N GLY A 207 2.67 14.09 2.70
CA GLY A 207 3.62 14.82 1.86
C GLY A 207 4.91 15.23 2.57
N ARG A 208 5.98 14.47 2.30
CA ARG A 208 7.40 14.86 2.43
C ARG A 208 7.88 15.20 3.84
N CYS A 209 8.30 14.17 4.59
CA CYS A 209 9.32 14.35 5.60
C CYS A 209 10.69 14.50 4.88
N ARG A 210 11.06 15.74 4.54
CA ARG A 210 12.45 16.07 4.20
C ARG A 210 13.23 15.95 5.51
N ARG A 211 14.13 14.97 5.58
CA ARG A 211 15.24 14.99 6.55
C ARG A 211 16.01 16.28 6.25
N ASP A 212 16.04 17.18 7.22
CA ASP A 212 17.06 18.20 7.44
C ASP A 212 16.65 18.98 8.70
N CYS A 213 16.88 18.39 9.87
CA CYS A 213 16.97 19.13 11.12
C CYS A 213 18.24 18.63 11.81
N GLY A 214 19.27 19.48 11.77
CA GLY A 214 20.56 19.22 12.39
C GLY A 214 20.47 19.19 13.92
N ASP A 215 21.53 18.66 14.50
CA ASP A 215 21.77 18.52 15.93
C ASP A 215 21.55 19.83 16.69
N GLY A 216 20.49 19.87 17.50
CA GLY A 216 20.20 20.96 18.43
C GLY A 216 19.27 20.48 19.55
N PRO A 217 19.60 20.72 20.84
CA PRO A 217 18.88 20.11 21.96
C PRO A 217 17.51 20.77 22.20
N CYS A 218 16.46 19.97 22.18
CA CYS A 218 15.11 20.38 22.60
C CYS A 218 15.12 20.71 24.09
N LEU A 219 15.02 22.00 24.40
CA LEU A 219 14.82 22.54 25.74
C LEU A 219 13.57 21.94 26.39
N ARG A 220 13.80 21.13 27.43
CA ARG A 220 12.84 20.88 28.51
C ARG A 220 12.63 22.19 29.27
N GLN A 221 11.41 22.67 29.36
CA GLN A 221 11.00 23.55 30.46
C GLN A 221 9.96 22.82 31.30
N ALA A 222 10.41 22.42 32.49
CA ALA A 222 9.60 21.99 33.60
C ALA A 222 9.37 23.19 34.54
N MET A 223 8.11 23.39 34.89
CA MET A 223 7.57 23.93 36.15
C MET A 223 8.46 24.85 36.99
N ALA A 224 8.05 26.12 37.11
CA ALA A 224 8.31 26.93 38.29
C ALA A 224 6.97 27.24 38.97
N LEU A 225 6.91 26.88 40.25
CA LEU A 225 5.81 27.05 41.18
C LEU A 225 5.59 28.54 41.47
N GLY A 226 4.33 29.01 41.36
CA GLY A 226 3.89 30.29 41.93
C GLY A 226 3.01 30.02 43.15
N GLY A 227 3.49 30.38 44.34
CA GLY A 227 2.68 30.52 45.56
C GLY A 227 2.35 32.01 45.81
N PRO A 228 1.26 32.33 46.53
CA PRO A 228 0.83 33.71 46.74
C PRO A 228 1.46 34.35 47.99
N THR A 229 1.43 35.69 47.96
CA THR A 229 1.83 36.72 48.95
C THR A 229 3.31 36.89 49.23
#